data_AF-A0A7Y4X1Q5-F1
#
_entry.id   AF-A0A7Y4X1Q5-F1
#
_cell.length_a   1.000
_cell.length_b   1.000
_cell.length_c   1.000
_cell.angle_alpha   90.00
_cell.angle_beta   90.00
_cell.angle_gamma   90.00
#
_symmetry.space_group_name_H-M   'P 1'
#
loop_
_entity.id
_entity.type
_entity.pdbx_description
1 polymer ?
#
loop_
_entity_poly.entity_id
_entity_poly.type
_entity_poly.pdbx_seq_one_letter_code
_entity_poly.pdbx_strand_id
1 'polypeptide(L)'
;MTFAFEALLPAWMTYISGEVPILFVAPHGGRRPADAPILDSIKVNDLHTADLTTQLAARTRGYALINHSCDRNEIDLNRISQVRTHAPWMLSALEELLSRLVARHGAARVFFVHGWNVVQLVCDLGVGLKQRGENIIPASKWAAPTLSADFFAQHLLPFRDAALEQGIDVALGRRYPAADKNNVMQLFSRRFAEDPSPQIRALARLSMSGQVNAVQFELGVGLRWPGAERERFVTVFGHTLGQTKQE
;
A
#
# COMPACT_ATOMS: atom_id res chain seq x y z
N MET A 1 -11.25 -15.15 12.75
CA MET A 1 -10.42 -14.44 13.74
C MET A 1 -11.04 -13.08 13.92
N THR A 2 -11.45 -12.70 15.13
CA THR A 2 -12.09 -11.39 15.39
C THR A 2 -11.02 -10.37 15.75
N PHE A 3 -11.04 -9.19 15.14
CA PHE A 3 -10.11 -8.11 15.45
C PHE A 3 -10.79 -7.01 16.27
N ALA A 4 -10.06 -6.43 17.23
CA ALA A 4 -10.61 -5.38 18.09
C ALA A 4 -10.86 -4.09 17.31
N PHE A 5 -10.04 -3.79 16.30
CA PHE A 5 -10.20 -2.59 15.48
C PHE A 5 -11.49 -2.56 14.67
N GLU A 6 -12.14 -3.70 14.39
CA GLU A 6 -13.33 -3.75 13.51
C GLU A 6 -14.47 -2.88 14.06
N ALA A 7 -14.66 -2.88 15.39
CA ALA A 7 -15.65 -2.04 16.05
C ALA A 7 -15.30 -0.53 16.04
N LEU A 8 -14.06 -0.19 15.70
CA LEU A 8 -13.57 1.19 15.62
C LEU A 8 -13.56 1.75 14.19
N LEU A 9 -13.84 0.91 13.18
CA LEU A 9 -13.82 1.35 11.80
C LEU A 9 -15.00 2.29 11.52
N PRO A 10 -14.74 3.47 10.93
CA PRO A 10 -15.81 4.30 10.42
C PRO A 10 -16.63 3.57 9.36
N ALA A 11 -17.91 3.92 9.21
CA ALA A 11 -18.81 3.26 8.25
C ALA A 11 -18.36 3.36 6.78
N TRP A 12 -17.48 4.30 6.46
CA TRP A 12 -16.90 4.50 5.13
C TRP A 12 -15.62 3.68 4.89
N MET A 13 -15.12 2.98 5.91
CA MET A 13 -14.06 1.99 5.81
C MET A 13 -14.65 0.59 5.71
N THR A 14 -14.02 -0.26 4.93
CA THR A 14 -14.33 -1.70 4.86
C THR A 14 -13.10 -2.51 5.20
N TYR A 15 -13.32 -3.52 6.03
CA TYR A 15 -12.35 -4.58 6.29
C TYR A 15 -12.78 -5.85 5.54
N ILE A 16 -11.83 -6.46 4.83
CA ILE A 16 -12.00 -7.78 4.22
C ILE A 16 -11.08 -8.75 4.94
N SER A 17 -11.64 -9.81 5.48
CA SER A 17 -10.87 -10.91 6.06
C SER A 17 -10.21 -11.75 4.96
N GLY A 18 -8.98 -12.21 5.21
CA GLY A 18 -8.24 -13.12 4.34
C GLY A 18 -7.74 -14.34 5.08
N GLU A 19 -6.86 -15.08 4.43
CA GLU A 19 -6.27 -16.33 4.91
C GLU A 19 -4.76 -16.39 4.73
N VAL A 20 -4.21 -15.58 3.82
CA VAL A 20 -2.78 -15.52 3.53
C VAL A 20 -2.14 -14.27 4.15
N PRO A 21 -0.83 -14.26 4.43
CA PRO A 21 -0.11 -13.12 5.04
C PRO A 21 0.09 -11.92 4.10
N ILE A 22 -0.97 -11.49 3.43
CA ILE A 22 -1.00 -10.33 2.54
C ILE A 22 -2.11 -9.39 3.01
N LEU A 23 -1.75 -8.12 3.25
CA LEU A 23 -2.68 -7.05 3.55
C LEU A 23 -2.66 -6.01 2.42
N PHE A 24 -3.83 -5.67 1.89
CA PHE A 24 -3.99 -4.54 0.98
C PHE A 24 -4.59 -3.34 1.70
N VAL A 25 -4.17 -2.14 1.33
CA VAL A 25 -4.70 -0.89 1.88
C VAL A 25 -5.00 0.07 0.74
N ALA A 26 -6.26 0.49 0.59
CA ALA A 26 -6.66 1.55 -0.34
C ALA A 26 -7.09 2.79 0.47
N PRO A 27 -6.18 3.70 0.81
CA PRO A 27 -6.49 4.84 1.68
C PRO A 27 -7.27 5.95 0.96
N HIS A 28 -7.24 6.00 -0.39
CA HIS A 28 -7.79 7.08 -1.20
C HIS A 28 -8.84 6.60 -2.22
N GLY A 29 -9.47 5.45 -1.97
CA GLY A 29 -10.51 4.89 -2.84
C GLY A 29 -11.86 5.65 -2.79
N GLY A 30 -11.99 6.62 -1.90
CA GLY A 30 -13.18 7.44 -1.72
C GLY A 30 -13.50 8.36 -2.91
N ARG A 31 -14.57 9.14 -2.77
CA ARG A 31 -15.03 10.07 -3.79
C ARG A 31 -15.34 11.41 -3.18
N ARG A 32 -15.02 12.47 -3.91
CA ARG A 32 -15.45 13.82 -3.55
C ARG A 32 -16.95 13.95 -3.86
N PRO A 33 -17.76 14.46 -2.92
CA PRO A 33 -19.16 14.78 -3.21
C PRO A 33 -19.26 15.75 -4.39
N ALA A 34 -20.27 15.55 -5.25
CA ALA A 34 -20.44 16.34 -6.47
C ALA A 34 -20.72 17.82 -6.17
N ASP A 35 -21.32 18.11 -5.02
CA ASP A 35 -21.68 19.42 -4.51
C ASP A 35 -20.60 20.08 -3.64
N ALA A 36 -19.45 19.42 -3.44
CA ALA A 36 -18.36 19.99 -2.64
C ALA A 36 -17.78 21.26 -3.29
N PRO A 37 -17.45 22.31 -2.49
CA PRO A 37 -16.92 23.58 -3.01
C PRO A 37 -15.53 23.41 -3.61
N ILE A 38 -15.30 24.00 -4.79
CA ILE A 38 -13.98 23.97 -5.45
C ILE A 38 -13.01 24.83 -4.64
N LEU A 39 -11.90 24.23 -4.22
CA LEU A 39 -10.80 24.89 -3.50
C LEU A 39 -9.58 24.97 -4.43
N ASP A 40 -8.72 25.97 -4.22
CA ASP A 40 -7.55 26.23 -5.07
C ASP A 40 -6.50 25.11 -5.08
N SER A 41 -6.58 24.14 -4.16
CA SER A 41 -5.62 23.04 -4.02
C SER A 41 -6.28 21.68 -3.71
N ILE A 42 -7.29 21.31 -4.51
CA ILE A 42 -7.95 20.01 -4.36
C ILE A 42 -7.04 18.88 -4.79
N LYS A 43 -6.85 17.91 -3.88
CA LYS A 43 -6.27 16.61 -4.23
C LYS A 43 -7.33 15.72 -4.88
N VAL A 44 -6.94 14.93 -5.86
CA VAL A 44 -7.84 13.98 -6.52
C VAL A 44 -7.78 12.64 -5.79
N ASN A 45 -8.94 12.03 -5.56
CA ASN A 45 -9.04 10.66 -5.04
C ASN A 45 -8.61 9.63 -6.09
N ASP A 46 -8.16 8.48 -5.62
CA ASP A 46 -7.57 7.44 -6.44
C ASP A 46 -8.69 6.52 -6.95
N LEU A 47 -9.50 7.03 -7.88
CA LEU A 47 -10.68 6.32 -8.39
C LEU A 47 -10.38 4.86 -8.78
N HIS A 48 -11.31 3.97 -8.45
CA HIS A 48 -11.25 2.51 -8.65
C HIS A 48 -10.17 1.74 -7.87
N THR A 49 -9.34 2.39 -7.05
CA THR A 49 -8.40 1.65 -6.18
C THR A 49 -9.12 0.83 -5.11
N ALA A 50 -10.29 1.27 -4.63
CA ALA A 50 -11.14 0.48 -3.72
C ALA A 50 -11.62 -0.82 -4.37
N ASP A 51 -12.17 -0.73 -5.59
CA ASP A 51 -12.66 -1.88 -6.35
C ASP A 51 -11.51 -2.83 -6.72
N LEU A 52 -10.37 -2.27 -7.14
CA LEU A 52 -9.17 -3.06 -7.44
C LEU A 52 -8.64 -3.77 -6.20
N THR A 53 -8.61 -3.09 -5.06
CA THR A 53 -8.14 -3.68 -3.80
C THR A 53 -9.03 -4.83 -3.36
N THR A 54 -10.34 -4.69 -3.51
CA THR A 54 -11.31 -5.77 -3.29
C THR A 54 -10.99 -6.99 -4.18
N GLN A 55 -10.72 -6.75 -5.47
CA GLN A 55 -10.37 -7.81 -6.41
C GLN A 55 -9.04 -8.48 -6.09
N LEU A 56 -8.00 -7.72 -5.73
CA LEU A 56 -6.69 -8.26 -5.33
C LEU A 56 -6.80 -9.12 -4.07
N ALA A 57 -7.57 -8.65 -3.08
CA ALA A 57 -7.85 -9.41 -1.87
C ALA A 57 -8.56 -10.73 -2.19
N ALA A 58 -9.62 -10.70 -3.00
CA ALA A 58 -10.33 -11.91 -3.42
C ALA A 58 -9.42 -12.87 -4.22
N ARG A 59 -8.65 -12.35 -5.18
CA ARG A 59 -7.76 -13.16 -6.03
C ARG A 59 -6.69 -13.91 -5.24
N THR A 60 -6.19 -13.29 -4.18
CA THR A 60 -5.08 -13.83 -3.38
C THR A 60 -5.52 -14.44 -2.06
N ARG A 61 -6.82 -14.32 -1.71
CA ARG A 61 -7.35 -14.58 -0.35
C ARG A 61 -6.64 -13.72 0.71
N GLY A 62 -6.19 -12.53 0.33
CA GLY A 62 -5.55 -11.55 1.21
C GLY A 62 -6.56 -10.78 2.04
N TYR A 63 -6.06 -10.10 3.07
CA TYR A 63 -6.81 -9.17 3.89
C TYR A 63 -6.86 -7.79 3.22
N ALA A 64 -7.86 -6.96 3.51
CA ALA A 64 -7.88 -5.57 3.04
C ALA A 64 -8.46 -4.58 4.04
N LEU A 65 -7.95 -3.34 3.99
CA LEU A 65 -8.52 -2.14 4.59
C LEU A 65 -8.78 -1.10 3.49
N ILE A 66 -10.04 -0.73 3.27
CA ILE A 66 -10.45 0.03 2.10
C ILE A 66 -11.26 1.25 2.51
N ASN A 67 -10.81 2.44 2.11
CA ASN A 67 -11.64 3.65 2.12
C ASN A 67 -12.50 3.67 0.84
N HIS A 68 -13.82 3.48 0.99
CA HIS A 68 -14.74 3.44 -0.16
C HIS A 68 -15.36 4.78 -0.51
N SER A 69 -15.40 5.73 0.43
CA SER A 69 -16.19 6.94 0.22
C SER A 69 -15.62 8.23 0.79
N CYS A 70 -14.80 8.21 1.84
CA CYS A 70 -14.30 9.44 2.44
C CYS A 70 -13.30 10.14 1.51
N ASP A 71 -13.53 11.42 1.24
CA ASP A 71 -12.66 12.23 0.41
C ASP A 71 -11.32 12.47 1.12
N ARG A 72 -10.20 12.20 0.43
CA ARG A 72 -8.84 12.47 0.94
C ARG A 72 -8.58 13.93 1.32
N ASN A 73 -9.42 14.86 0.88
CA ASN A 73 -9.34 16.27 1.28
C ASN A 73 -9.95 16.51 2.68
N GLU A 74 -10.83 15.65 3.17
CA GLU A 74 -11.34 15.66 4.55
C GLU A 74 -10.32 15.05 5.49
N ILE A 75 -9.84 13.84 5.17
CA ILE A 75 -8.77 13.15 5.89
C ILE A 75 -7.88 12.39 4.92
N ASP A 76 -6.61 12.76 4.87
CA ASP A 76 -5.63 12.08 4.01
C ASP A 76 -5.05 10.88 4.76
N LEU A 77 -5.64 9.70 4.57
CA LEU A 77 -5.20 8.44 5.20
C LEU A 77 -3.82 7.95 4.74
N ASN A 78 -3.16 8.63 3.80
CA ASN A 78 -1.75 8.40 3.46
C ASN A 78 -0.82 9.48 4.07
N ARG A 79 -1.31 10.25 5.05
CA ARG A 79 -0.51 11.21 5.82
C ARG A 79 -0.43 10.82 7.29
N ILE A 80 0.79 10.56 7.78
CA ILE A 80 1.04 10.17 9.17
C ILE A 80 0.46 11.20 10.14
N SER A 81 0.65 12.50 9.88
CA SER A 81 0.11 13.57 10.71
C SER A 81 -1.42 13.55 10.79
N GLN A 82 -2.10 13.21 9.70
CA GLN A 82 -3.57 13.12 9.65
C GLN A 82 -4.05 11.85 10.36
N VAL A 83 -3.40 10.72 10.09
CA VAL A 83 -3.71 9.43 10.73
C VAL A 83 -3.54 9.51 12.25
N ARG A 84 -2.47 10.14 12.75
CA ARG A 84 -2.26 10.33 14.20
C ARG A 84 -3.39 11.08 14.89
N THR A 85 -3.84 12.16 14.26
CA THR A 85 -4.78 13.10 14.89
C THR A 85 -6.24 12.69 14.66
N HIS A 86 -6.56 12.21 13.46
CA HIS A 86 -7.94 12.05 13.01
C HIS A 86 -8.34 10.60 12.72
N ALA A 87 -7.37 9.68 12.55
CA ALA A 87 -7.64 8.25 12.33
C ALA A 87 -6.72 7.32 13.13
N PRO A 88 -6.60 7.47 14.47
CA PRO A 88 -5.75 6.59 15.28
C PRO A 88 -6.21 5.11 15.23
N TRP A 89 -7.47 4.86 14.89
CA TRP A 89 -8.00 3.53 14.60
C TRP A 89 -7.27 2.85 13.44
N MET A 90 -6.75 3.60 12.46
CA MET A 90 -5.99 3.03 11.33
C MET A 90 -4.64 2.50 11.78
N LEU A 91 -3.96 3.19 12.71
CA LEU A 91 -2.71 2.71 13.30
C LEU A 91 -2.95 1.43 14.10
N SER A 92 -4.04 1.40 14.86
CA SER A 92 -4.45 0.23 15.64
C SER A 92 -4.78 -0.96 14.73
N ALA A 93 -5.51 -0.72 13.63
CA ALA A 93 -5.83 -1.76 12.65
C ALA A 93 -4.59 -2.32 11.95
N LEU A 94 -3.68 -1.45 11.48
CA LEU A 94 -2.43 -1.88 10.84
C LEU A 94 -1.55 -2.69 11.80
N GLU A 95 -1.37 -2.19 13.02
CA GLU A 95 -0.56 -2.87 14.04
C GLU A 95 -1.16 -4.23 14.40
N GLU A 96 -2.44 -4.28 14.77
CA GLU A 96 -3.11 -5.52 15.16
C GLU A 96 -3.12 -6.55 14.03
N LEU A 97 -3.46 -6.14 12.79
CA LEU A 97 -3.45 -7.04 11.63
C LEU A 97 -2.06 -7.62 11.40
N LEU A 98 -1.06 -6.75 11.24
CA LEU A 98 0.27 -7.21 10.85
C LEU A 98 0.95 -8.01 11.97
N SER A 99 0.78 -7.60 13.23
CA SER A 99 1.25 -8.38 14.38
C SER A 99 0.66 -9.79 14.38
N ARG A 100 -0.65 -9.94 14.12
CA ARG A 100 -1.29 -11.27 14.07
C ARG A 100 -0.89 -12.09 12.85
N LEU A 101 -0.75 -11.46 11.68
CA LEU A 101 -0.28 -12.16 10.48
C LEU A 101 1.14 -12.67 10.66
N VAL A 102 2.04 -11.85 11.21
CA VAL A 102 3.40 -12.25 11.55
C VAL A 102 3.41 -13.36 12.60
N ALA A 103 2.61 -13.27 13.66
CA ALA A 103 2.53 -14.32 14.67
C ALA A 103 2.05 -15.67 14.08
N ARG A 104 1.14 -15.64 13.11
CA ARG A 104 0.58 -16.84 12.47
C ARG A 104 1.45 -17.42 11.37
N HIS A 105 2.10 -16.59 10.57
CA HIS A 105 2.76 -16.99 9.33
C HIS A 105 4.27 -16.73 9.32
N GLY A 106 4.84 -16.19 10.40
CA GLY A 106 6.24 -15.81 10.53
C GLY A 106 6.60 -14.48 9.85
N ALA A 107 5.92 -14.12 8.76
CA ALA A 107 6.10 -12.86 8.05
C ALA A 107 4.79 -12.41 7.38
N ALA A 108 4.71 -11.13 7.01
CA ALA A 108 3.60 -10.55 6.26
C ALA A 108 4.07 -9.53 5.22
N ARG A 109 3.20 -9.26 4.24
CA ARG A 109 3.41 -8.26 3.20
C ARG A 109 2.23 -7.29 3.22
N VAL A 110 2.51 -5.99 3.04
CA VAL A 110 1.46 -4.97 2.94
C VAL A 110 1.62 -4.16 1.66
N PHE A 111 0.52 -3.99 0.94
CA PHE A 111 0.46 -3.26 -0.33
C PHE A 111 -0.51 -2.08 -0.21
N PHE A 112 0.02 -0.87 -0.30
CA PHE A 112 -0.79 0.35 -0.37
C PHE A 112 -1.12 0.65 -1.83
N VAL A 113 -2.40 0.54 -2.20
CA VAL A 113 -2.89 0.67 -3.57
C VAL A 113 -3.34 2.11 -3.82
N HIS A 114 -2.60 2.80 -4.68
CA HIS A 114 -2.81 4.19 -5.07
C HIS A 114 -2.98 4.36 -6.58
N GLY A 115 -3.46 5.54 -6.96
CA GLY A 115 -3.74 5.91 -8.34
C GLY A 115 -2.83 7.03 -8.84
N TRP A 116 -2.21 6.79 -9.98
CA TRP A 116 -1.55 7.82 -10.78
C TRP A 116 -2.45 8.19 -11.97
N ASN A 117 -2.75 9.48 -12.15
CA ASN A 117 -3.54 10.00 -13.27
C ASN A 117 -2.71 10.10 -14.56
N VAL A 118 -2.22 8.95 -15.02
CA VAL A 118 -1.52 8.77 -16.30
C VAL A 118 -2.18 7.66 -17.09
N VAL A 119 -2.16 7.76 -18.43
CA VAL A 119 -2.80 6.78 -19.32
C VAL A 119 -1.90 5.58 -19.61
N GLN A 120 -0.59 5.72 -19.39
CA GLN A 120 0.37 4.64 -19.54
C GLN A 120 0.01 3.45 -18.63
N LEU A 121 0.26 2.23 -19.13
CA LEU A 121 0.17 1.00 -18.35
C LEU A 121 1.40 0.90 -17.44
N VAL A 122 1.38 1.68 -16.36
CA VAL A 122 2.52 1.81 -15.44
C VAL A 122 2.11 1.57 -13.99
N CYS A 123 2.96 0.85 -13.26
CA CYS A 123 2.93 0.72 -11.81
C CYS A 123 4.26 1.25 -11.25
N ASP A 124 4.22 2.43 -10.61
CA ASP A 124 5.40 2.96 -9.92
C ASP A 124 5.44 2.45 -8.47
N LEU A 125 6.56 1.86 -8.09
CA LEU A 125 6.78 1.25 -6.78
C LEU A 125 7.33 2.28 -5.81
N GLY A 126 6.55 2.61 -4.78
CA GLY A 126 6.94 3.50 -3.69
C GLY A 126 7.42 2.72 -2.48
N VAL A 127 8.73 2.77 -2.20
CA VAL A 127 9.34 2.02 -1.08
C VAL A 127 10.37 2.83 -0.28
N GLY A 128 10.48 4.13 -0.54
CA GLY A 128 11.53 5.03 -0.03
C GLY A 128 12.76 5.13 -0.94
N LEU A 129 12.82 4.33 -2.00
CA LEU A 129 13.94 4.26 -2.93
C LEU A 129 13.54 4.75 -4.32
N LYS A 130 14.52 5.11 -5.15
CA LYS A 130 14.33 5.37 -6.58
C LYS A 130 15.48 4.77 -7.39
N GLN A 131 15.18 4.38 -8.62
CA GLN A 131 16.19 3.95 -9.57
C GLN A 131 16.79 5.16 -10.31
N ARG A 132 18.12 5.18 -10.45
CA ARG A 132 18.88 6.17 -11.23
C ARG A 132 19.94 5.45 -12.06
N GLY A 133 19.63 5.21 -13.34
CA GLY A 133 20.43 4.32 -14.17
C GLY A 133 20.39 2.90 -13.62
N GLU A 134 21.56 2.32 -13.39
CA GLU A 134 21.71 0.98 -12.80
C GLU A 134 21.67 0.99 -11.26
N ASN A 135 21.72 2.18 -10.64
CA ASN A 135 21.80 2.31 -9.19
C ASN A 135 20.41 2.48 -8.56
N ILE A 136 20.23 1.86 -7.39
CA ILE A 136 19.09 2.11 -6.50
C ILE A 136 19.57 2.98 -5.34
N ILE A 137 18.96 4.14 -5.18
CA ILE A 137 19.36 5.13 -4.18
C ILE A 137 18.16 5.57 -3.32
N PRO A 138 18.39 6.03 -2.08
CA PRO A 138 17.37 6.73 -1.30
C PRO A 138 16.78 7.90 -2.10
N ALA A 139 15.45 8.01 -2.14
CA ALA A 139 14.80 9.06 -2.93
C ALA A 139 14.94 10.46 -2.30
N SER A 140 15.27 10.54 -1.01
CA SER A 140 15.66 11.76 -0.31
C SER A 140 16.67 11.43 0.80
N LYS A 141 17.34 12.45 1.37
CA LYS A 141 18.28 12.26 2.49
C LYS A 141 17.65 11.64 3.74
N TRP A 142 16.32 11.76 3.86
CA TRP A 142 15.57 11.19 4.97
C TRP A 142 15.04 9.80 4.63
N ALA A 143 14.99 9.43 3.34
CA ALA A 143 14.39 8.19 2.85
C ALA A 143 15.02 6.94 3.44
N ALA A 144 14.17 6.04 3.92
CA ALA A 144 14.54 4.72 4.38
C ALA A 144 13.68 3.69 3.64
N PRO A 145 14.26 2.55 3.24
CA PRO A 145 13.51 1.43 2.69
C PRO A 145 12.40 0.99 3.65
N THR A 146 11.31 0.49 3.07
CA THR A 146 10.14 -0.05 3.77
C THR A 146 10.00 -1.57 3.59
N LEU A 147 11.06 -2.19 3.05
CA LEU A 147 11.18 -3.61 2.75
C LEU A 147 12.65 -4.04 2.83
N SER A 148 12.90 -5.34 2.93
CA SER A 148 14.23 -5.95 2.92
C SER A 148 14.81 -6.07 1.51
N ALA A 149 16.14 -6.11 1.41
CA ALA A 149 16.83 -6.36 0.14
C ALA A 149 16.45 -7.73 -0.46
N ASP A 150 16.27 -8.75 0.38
CA ASP A 150 15.86 -10.09 -0.06
C ASP A 150 14.46 -10.07 -0.67
N PHE A 151 13.51 -9.37 -0.04
CA PHE A 151 12.15 -9.23 -0.57
C PHE A 151 12.17 -8.50 -1.92
N PHE A 152 12.99 -7.45 -2.03
CA PHE A 152 13.16 -6.74 -3.29
C PHE A 152 13.66 -7.69 -4.40
N ALA A 153 14.75 -8.40 -4.15
CA ALA A 153 15.40 -9.25 -5.13
C ALA A 153 14.55 -10.48 -5.51
N GLN A 154 13.93 -11.14 -4.52
CA GLN A 154 13.23 -12.40 -4.71
C GLN A 154 11.76 -12.24 -5.13
N HIS A 155 11.15 -11.06 -4.92
CA HIS A 155 9.73 -10.87 -5.19
C HIS A 155 9.44 -9.66 -6.08
N LEU A 156 10.02 -8.49 -5.81
CA LEU A 156 9.72 -7.30 -6.61
C LEU A 156 10.38 -7.33 -7.99
N LEU A 157 11.61 -7.84 -8.12
CA LEU A 157 12.23 -8.00 -9.43
C LEU A 157 11.48 -9.02 -10.31
N PRO A 158 11.15 -10.25 -9.84
CA PRO A 158 10.32 -11.17 -10.64
C PRO A 158 8.94 -10.62 -10.99
N PHE A 159 8.30 -9.86 -10.09
CA PHE A 159 7.04 -9.18 -10.40
C PHE A 159 7.20 -8.16 -11.53
N ARG A 160 8.23 -7.32 -11.46
CA ARG A 160 8.53 -6.34 -12.52
C ARG A 160 8.75 -7.04 -13.85
N ASP A 161 9.54 -8.10 -13.87
CA ASP A 161 9.89 -8.79 -15.11
C ASP A 161 8.66 -9.48 -15.72
N ALA A 162 7.84 -10.17 -14.91
CA ALA A 162 6.58 -10.76 -15.36
C ALA A 162 5.54 -9.72 -15.81
N ALA A 163 5.50 -8.54 -15.17
CA ALA A 163 4.63 -7.44 -15.58
C ALA A 163 5.08 -6.86 -16.93
N LEU A 164 6.38 -6.72 -17.13
CA LEU A 164 6.95 -6.20 -18.37
C LEU A 164 6.67 -7.13 -19.56
N GLU A 165 6.76 -8.45 -19.36
CA GLU A 165 6.34 -9.45 -20.36
C GLU A 165 4.87 -9.30 -20.79
N GLN A 166 4.05 -8.74 -19.90
CA GLN A 166 2.64 -8.46 -20.14
C GLN A 166 2.38 -7.03 -20.66
N GLY A 167 3.43 -6.27 -20.96
CA GLY A 167 3.33 -4.90 -21.46
C GLY A 167 3.05 -3.85 -20.38
N ILE A 168 3.23 -4.20 -19.10
CA ILE A 168 3.05 -3.30 -17.95
C ILE A 168 4.41 -2.82 -17.48
N ASP A 169 4.65 -1.51 -17.57
CA ASP A 169 5.87 -0.88 -17.08
C ASP A 169 5.85 -0.82 -15.55
N VAL A 170 6.81 -1.46 -14.89
CA VAL A 170 6.97 -1.40 -13.44
C VAL A 170 8.25 -0.67 -13.10
N ALA A 171 8.11 0.50 -12.48
CA ALA A 171 9.21 1.40 -12.17
C ALA A 171 9.48 1.47 -10.66
N LEU A 172 10.71 1.80 -10.26
CA LEU A 172 11.05 2.04 -8.86
C LEU A 172 11.18 3.53 -8.57
N GLY A 173 10.18 4.09 -7.90
CA GLY A 173 10.18 5.47 -7.42
C GLY A 173 10.44 6.51 -8.51
N ARG A 174 9.96 6.28 -9.74
CA ARG A 174 10.14 7.18 -10.88
C ARG A 174 9.50 8.54 -10.60
N ARG A 175 8.27 8.53 -10.09
CA ARG A 175 7.50 9.72 -9.73
C ARG A 175 7.12 9.73 -8.25
N TYR A 176 6.74 8.57 -7.71
CA TYR A 176 6.17 8.41 -6.39
C TYR A 176 6.96 7.39 -5.57
N PRO A 177 8.17 7.76 -5.09
CA PRO A 177 8.99 6.86 -4.30
C PRO A 177 8.45 6.59 -2.88
N ALA A 178 7.30 7.15 -2.48
CA ALA A 178 6.75 7.10 -1.12
C ALA A 178 7.75 7.53 -0.01
N ALA A 179 8.67 8.43 -0.33
CA ALA A 179 9.80 8.81 0.54
C ALA A 179 9.54 10.04 1.42
N ASP A 180 8.40 10.71 1.26
CA ASP A 180 8.03 11.86 2.07
C ASP A 180 7.91 11.45 3.54
N LYS A 181 8.44 12.27 4.46
CA LYS A 181 8.45 11.95 5.91
C LYS A 181 7.06 11.76 6.49
N ASN A 182 6.04 12.33 5.85
CA ASN A 182 4.66 12.25 6.28
C ASN A 182 3.87 11.20 5.51
N ASN A 183 4.45 10.45 4.57
CA ASN A 183 3.74 9.36 3.87
C ASN A 183 3.60 8.15 4.82
N VAL A 184 2.40 7.54 4.89
CA VAL A 184 2.10 6.42 5.81
C VAL A 184 2.95 5.18 5.55
N MET A 185 3.43 4.97 4.32
CA MET A 185 4.42 3.93 4.02
C MET A 185 5.64 4.01 4.92
N GLN A 186 6.08 5.23 5.28
CA GLN A 186 7.29 5.41 6.07
C GLN A 186 7.14 4.91 7.51
N LEU A 187 5.93 4.59 7.99
CA LEU A 187 5.74 3.89 9.27
C LEU A 187 6.50 2.56 9.32
N PHE A 188 6.71 1.90 8.17
CA PHE A 188 7.48 0.66 8.03
C PHE A 188 8.97 0.89 7.82
N SER A 189 9.49 2.06 8.20
CA SER A 189 10.90 2.39 8.02
C SER A 189 11.59 2.64 9.35
N ARG A 190 12.91 2.47 9.38
CA ARG A 190 13.74 2.69 10.58
C ARG A 190 13.61 4.08 11.20
N ARG A 191 13.07 5.06 10.46
CA ARG A 191 12.89 6.42 10.96
C ARG A 191 11.98 6.50 12.18
N PHE A 192 11.06 5.55 12.30
CA PHE A 192 10.03 5.53 13.33
C PHE A 192 10.32 4.48 14.42
N ALA A 193 11.54 3.92 14.46
CA ALA A 193 11.95 2.95 15.47
C ALA A 193 11.77 3.48 16.91
N GLU A 194 12.02 4.77 17.10
CA GLU A 194 11.96 5.49 18.38
C GLU A 194 10.81 6.50 18.45
N ASP A 195 9.76 6.32 17.63
CA ASP A 195 8.61 7.22 17.66
C ASP A 195 7.90 7.20 19.03
N PRO A 196 7.34 8.29 19.56
CA PRO A 196 6.61 8.25 20.83
C PRO A 196 5.37 7.35 20.82
N SER A 197 4.71 7.13 19.67
CA SER A 197 3.55 6.23 19.58
C SER A 197 3.99 4.75 19.62
N PRO A 198 3.46 3.93 20.54
CA PRO A 198 3.81 2.51 20.61
C PRO A 198 3.39 1.73 19.35
N GLN A 199 2.25 2.05 18.75
CA GLN A 199 1.78 1.41 17.51
C GLN A 199 2.74 1.68 16.36
N ILE A 200 3.19 2.93 16.22
CA ILE A 200 4.12 3.32 15.17
C ILE A 200 5.48 2.63 15.35
N ARG A 201 6.00 2.57 16.59
CA ARG A 201 7.23 1.80 16.87
C ARG A 201 7.06 0.33 16.54
N ALA A 202 5.92 -0.28 16.86
CA ALA A 202 5.65 -1.68 16.57
C ALA A 202 5.71 -1.95 15.05
N LEU A 203 5.03 -1.13 14.23
CA LEU A 203 5.07 -1.23 12.77
C LEU A 203 6.49 -1.09 12.21
N ALA A 204 7.27 -0.13 12.71
CA ALA A 204 8.66 0.05 12.31
C ALA A 204 9.51 -1.17 12.65
N ARG A 205 9.35 -1.73 13.87
CA ARG A 205 10.08 -2.92 14.35
C ARG A 205 9.75 -4.18 13.55
N LEU A 206 8.48 -4.38 13.17
CA LEU A 206 8.08 -5.49 12.31
C LEU A 206 8.82 -5.46 10.97
N SER A 207 9.02 -4.28 10.37
CA SER A 207 9.78 -4.19 9.13
C SER A 207 11.30 -4.30 9.34
N MET A 208 11.84 -3.66 10.38
CA MET A 208 13.28 -3.73 10.69
C MET A 208 13.77 -5.14 11.03
N SER A 209 12.91 -5.98 11.61
CA SER A 209 13.19 -7.39 11.87
C SER A 209 13.01 -8.29 10.64
N GLY A 210 12.66 -7.71 9.48
CA GLY A 210 12.41 -8.45 8.25
C GLY A 210 11.06 -9.19 8.21
N GLN A 211 10.23 -9.04 9.24
CA GLN A 211 8.94 -9.73 9.34
C GLN A 211 7.85 -9.09 8.48
N VAL A 212 7.93 -7.79 8.21
CA VAL A 212 6.97 -7.08 7.34
C VAL A 212 7.68 -6.34 6.21
N ASN A 213 7.22 -6.60 4.98
CA ASN A 213 7.63 -5.84 3.80
C ASN A 213 6.44 -5.00 3.30
N ALA A 214 6.65 -3.70 3.15
CA ALA A 214 5.62 -2.78 2.69
C ALA A 214 5.97 -2.21 1.31
N VAL A 215 4.98 -2.12 0.42
CA VAL A 215 5.12 -1.53 -0.91
C VAL A 215 3.93 -0.63 -1.23
N GLN A 216 4.17 0.57 -1.77
CA GLN A 216 3.14 1.39 -2.38
C GLN A 216 3.08 1.14 -3.88
N PHE A 217 1.89 0.88 -4.42
CA PHE A 217 1.66 0.84 -5.87
C PHE A 217 1.00 2.14 -6.30
N GLU A 218 1.61 2.82 -7.25
CA GLU A 218 1.05 4.02 -7.89
C GLU A 218 0.68 3.66 -9.33
N LEU A 219 -0.62 3.39 -9.54
CA LEU A 219 -1.12 2.72 -10.73
C LEU A 219 -1.70 3.70 -11.75
N GLY A 220 -1.21 3.63 -12.99
CA GLY A 220 -1.83 4.29 -14.13
C GLY A 220 -3.31 3.93 -14.28
N VAL A 221 -4.08 4.79 -14.95
CA VAL A 221 -5.54 4.68 -15.12
C VAL A 221 -5.93 3.30 -15.63
N GLY A 222 -5.27 2.79 -16.67
CA GLY A 222 -5.59 1.50 -17.29
C GLY A 222 -5.43 0.29 -16.35
N LEU A 223 -4.58 0.36 -15.33
CA LEU A 223 -4.35 -0.76 -14.40
C LEU A 223 -5.36 -0.82 -13.25
N ARG A 224 -6.12 0.26 -13.02
CA ARG A 224 -7.08 0.37 -11.91
C ARG A 224 -8.54 0.49 -12.37
N TRP A 225 -8.78 1.02 -13.56
CA TRP A 225 -10.12 1.04 -14.14
C TRP A 225 -10.58 -0.36 -14.58
N PRO A 226 -11.88 -0.70 -14.46
CA PRO A 226 -12.39 -1.96 -14.97
C PRO A 226 -12.05 -2.16 -16.46
N GLY A 227 -11.46 -3.30 -16.81
CA GLY A 227 -11.06 -3.61 -18.18
C GLY A 227 -9.93 -4.63 -18.25
N ALA A 228 -9.57 -5.02 -19.48
CA ALA A 228 -8.59 -6.08 -19.74
C ALA A 228 -7.21 -5.81 -19.12
N GLU A 229 -6.76 -4.56 -19.10
CA GLU A 229 -5.43 -4.22 -18.56
C GLU A 229 -5.36 -4.33 -17.04
N ARG A 230 -6.45 -4.03 -16.34
CA ARG A 230 -6.58 -4.31 -14.92
C ARG A 230 -6.58 -5.81 -14.64
N GLU A 231 -7.32 -6.61 -15.41
CA GLU A 231 -7.32 -8.08 -15.25
C GLU A 231 -5.92 -8.67 -15.48
N ARG A 232 -5.19 -8.12 -16.46
CA ARG A 232 -3.81 -8.48 -16.75
C ARG A 232 -2.91 -8.20 -15.55
N PHE A 233 -3.00 -6.99 -14.97
CA PHE A 233 -2.26 -6.62 -13.76
C PHE A 233 -2.58 -7.54 -12.58
N VAL A 234 -3.85 -7.79 -12.31
CA VAL A 234 -4.31 -8.67 -11.21
C VAL A 234 -3.79 -10.10 -11.40
N THR A 235 -3.77 -10.58 -12.64
CA THR A 235 -3.23 -11.91 -12.99
C THR A 235 -1.73 -12.00 -12.71
N VAL A 236 -0.95 -11.03 -13.20
CA VAL A 236 0.50 -10.96 -12.93
C VAL A 236 0.76 -10.88 -11.44
N PHE A 237 0.06 -10.00 -10.72
CA PHE A 237 0.19 -9.88 -9.27
C PHE A 237 -0.08 -11.23 -8.60
N GLY A 238 -1.19 -11.89 -8.93
CA GLY A 238 -1.57 -13.18 -8.36
C GLY A 238 -0.55 -14.29 -8.59
N HIS A 239 0.09 -14.32 -9.76
CA HIS A 239 1.12 -15.31 -10.10
C HIS A 239 2.51 -15.00 -9.52
N THR A 240 2.70 -13.82 -8.93
CA THR A 240 3.99 -13.39 -8.40
C THR A 240 3.87 -12.97 -6.93
N LEU A 241 3.58 -11.71 -6.64
CA LEU A 241 3.50 -11.15 -5.29
C LEU A 241 2.37 -11.76 -4.46
N GLY A 242 1.31 -12.22 -5.13
CA GLY A 242 0.15 -12.88 -4.54
C GLY A 242 0.41 -14.31 -4.09
N GLN A 243 1.53 -14.91 -4.47
CA GLN A 243 1.90 -16.25 -4.02
C GLN A 243 2.45 -16.20 -2.59
N THR A 244 1.86 -17.00 -1.73
CA THR A 244 2.42 -17.39 -0.45
C THR A 244 2.90 -18.82 -0.64
N LYS A 245 4.22 -19.05 -0.61
CA LYS A 245 4.85 -20.34 -0.94
C LYS A 245 3.93 -21.51 -0.54
N GLN A 246 3.43 -22.24 -1.53
CA GLN A 246 2.92 -23.58 -1.30
C GLN A 246 4.16 -24.43 -1.04
N GLU A 247 4.28 -24.96 0.17
CA GLU A 247 5.07 -26.17 0.41
C GLU A 247 4.44 -27.33 -0.38
#